data_AF-A0A524GG55-F1
#
_entry.id   AF-A0A524GG55-F1
#
_cell.length_a   1.000
_cell.length_b   1.000
_cell.length_c   1.000
_cell.angle_alpha   90.00
_cell.angle_beta   90.00
_cell.angle_gamma   90.00
#
_symmetry.space_group_name_H-M   'P 1'
#
loop_
_entity.id
_entity.type
_entity.pdbx_description
1 polymer ?
#
loop_
_entity_poly.entity_id
_entity_poly.type
_entity_poly.pdbx_seq_one_letter_code
_entity_poly.pdbx_strand_id
1 'polypeptide(L)' 'EKPVGTVCFAVAGRDKTLSFQFHFTGNRNTVQTKAAMTGLDLLRRHLQGLDFLDSGW' A
#
# COMPACT_ATOMS: atom_id res chain seq x y z
N GLU A 1 -4.70 -12.26 16.83
CA GLU A 1 -5.01 -10.82 16.69
C GLU A 1 -4.15 -10.20 15.61
N LYS A 2 -4.67 -9.26 14.81
CA LYS A 2 -3.84 -8.44 13.92
C LYS A 2 -3.32 -7.25 14.72
N PRO A 3 -2.01 -6.97 14.75
CA PRO A 3 -1.48 -5.85 15.52
C PRO A 3 -2.05 -4.52 14.96
N VAL A 4 -2.35 -3.60 15.87
CA VAL A 4 -2.81 -2.24 15.55
C VAL A 4 -1.81 -1.61 14.58
N GLY A 5 -2.30 -1.08 13.45
CA GLY A 5 -1.42 -0.53 12.40
C GLY A 5 -1.27 -1.41 11.16
N THR A 6 -1.82 -2.62 11.15
CA THR A 6 -1.87 -3.45 9.93
C THR A 6 -2.89 -2.91 8.93
N VAL A 7 -2.46 -2.65 7.69
CA VAL A 7 -3.32 -2.19 6.59
C VAL A 7 -3.03 -3.02 5.35
N CYS A 8 -4.09 -3.52 4.71
CA CYS A 8 -4.02 -4.25 3.46
C CYS A 8 -4.47 -3.36 2.31
N PHE A 9 -3.72 -3.35 1.21
CA PHE A 9 -4.05 -2.63 -0.02
C PHE A 9 -4.20 -3.63 -1.17
N ALA A 10 -5.06 -3.28 -2.12
CA ALA A 10 -5.12 -3.96 -3.39
C ALA A 10 -5.21 -2.91 -4.51
N VAL A 11 -4.43 -3.11 -5.58
CA VAL A 11 -4.50 -2.32 -6.81
C VAL A 11 -4.98 -3.25 -7.91
N ALA A 12 -6.20 -3.05 -8.38
CA ALA A 12 -6.80 -3.82 -9.46
C ALA A 12 -6.60 -3.08 -10.79
N GLY A 13 -5.76 -3.64 -11.65
CA GLY A 13 -5.61 -3.21 -13.04
C GLY A 13 -6.46 -4.04 -13.99
N ARG A 14 -6.35 -3.77 -15.30
CA ARG A 14 -7.08 -4.51 -16.34
C ARG A 14 -6.69 -5.99 -16.40
N ASP A 15 -5.39 -6.28 -16.27
CA ASP A 15 -4.86 -7.63 -16.50
C ASP A 15 -4.53 -8.38 -15.21
N LYS A 16 -4.22 -7.66 -14.14
CA LYS A 16 -3.80 -8.24 -12.85
C LYS A 16 -4.26 -7.40 -11.66
N THR A 17 -4.49 -8.07 -10.54
CA THR A 17 -4.68 -7.45 -9.22
C THR A 17 -3.45 -7.71 -8.38
N LEU A 18 -2.89 -6.66 -7.80
CA LEU A 18 -1.76 -6.73 -6.87
C LEU A 18 -2.27 -6.48 -5.46
N SER A 19 -1.81 -7.26 -4.49
CA SER A 19 -2.15 -7.11 -3.07
C SER A 19 -0.92 -6.87 -2.23
N PHE A 20 -1.01 -5.94 -1.28
CA PHE A 20 0.07 -5.55 -0.40
C PHE A 20 -0.41 -5.52 1.05
N GLN A 21 0.46 -5.89 1.98
CA GLN A 21 0.21 -5.76 3.40
C GLN A 21 1.30 -4.90 4.00
N PHE A 22 0.91 -3.80 4.64
CA PHE A 22 1.81 -2.91 5.36
C PHE A 22 1.49 -2.92 6.84
N HIS A 23 2.53 -2.73 7.64
CA HIS A 23 2.39 -2.48 9.07
C HIS A 23 2.91 -1.07 9.38
N PHE A 24 2.01 -0.17 9.75
CA PHE A 24 2.33 1.20 10.09
C PHE A 24 2.40 1.38 11.61
N THR A 25 3.53 1.91 12.08
CA THR A 25 3.67 2.33 13.47
C THR A 25 3.20 3.78 13.65
N GLY A 26 2.55 4.06 14.79
CA GLY A 26 2.07 5.37 15.18
C GLY A 26 0.66 5.34 15.79
N ASN A 27 0.12 6.53 16.06
CA ASN A 27 -1.26 6.67 16.50
C ASN A 27 -2.25 6.53 15.32
N ARG A 28 -3.55 6.46 15.62
CA ARG A 28 -4.60 6.27 14.60
C ARG A 28 -4.52 7.28 13.44
N ASN A 29 -4.30 8.56 13.73
CA ASN A 29 -4.22 9.61 12.71
C ASN A 29 -2.97 9.42 11.82
N THR A 30 -1.83 9.13 12.44
CA THR A 30 -0.58 8.82 11.71
C THR A 30 -0.74 7.59 10.81
N VAL A 31 -1.36 6.52 11.31
CA VAL A 31 -1.61 5.30 10.51
C VAL A 31 -2.53 5.61 9.33
N GLN A 32 -3.60 6.37 9.53
CA GLN A 32 -4.51 6.76 8.45
C GLN A 32 -3.83 7.64 7.38
N THR A 33 -3.02 8.61 7.81
CA THR A 33 -2.29 9.50 6.90
C THR A 33 -1.26 8.72 6.09
N LYS A 34 -0.46 7.87 6.74
CA LYS A 34 0.51 7.00 6.07
C LYS A 34 -0.18 6.05 5.10
N ALA A 35 -1.27 5.43 5.52
CA ALA A 35 -2.04 4.53 4.67
C ALA A 35 -2.58 5.23 3.41
N ALA A 36 -3.14 6.44 3.55
CA ALA A 36 -3.64 7.20 2.40
C ALA A 36 -2.52 7.57 1.43
N MET A 37 -1.37 8.04 1.94
CA MET A 37 -0.21 8.36 1.12
C MET A 37 0.37 7.13 0.42
N THR A 38 0.49 6.00 1.12
CA THR A 38 0.95 4.73 0.53
C THR A 38 -0.01 4.26 -0.56
N GLY A 39 -1.32 4.28 -0.34
CA GLY A 39 -2.29 3.89 -1.36
C GLY A 39 -2.21 4.73 -2.63
N LEU A 40 -2.04 6.04 -2.50
CA LEU A 40 -1.84 6.95 -3.64
C LEU A 40 -0.52 6.70 -4.36
N ASP A 41 0.57 6.45 -3.63
CA ASP A 41 1.87 6.15 -4.24
C ASP A 41 1.85 4.80 -4.97
N LEU A 42 1.17 3.79 -4.42
CA LEU A 42 0.91 2.53 -5.11
C LEU A 42 0.17 2.78 -6.43
N LEU A 43 -0.93 3.54 -6.41
CA LEU A 43 -1.65 3.84 -7.65
C LEU A 43 -0.77 4.59 -8.67
N ARG A 44 -0.01 5.59 -8.20
CA ARG A 44 0.91 6.38 -9.05
C ARG A 44 1.93 5.48 -9.75
N ARG A 45 2.59 4.58 -9.02
CA ARG A 45 3.58 3.64 -9.59
C ARG A 45 2.94 2.70 -10.59
N HIS A 46 1.74 2.18 -10.28
CA HIS A 46 0.99 1.32 -11.20
C HIS A 46 0.69 2.01 -12.53
N LEU A 47 0.25 3.27 -12.50
CA LEU A 47 -0.02 4.06 -13.71
C LEU A 47 1.25 4.40 -14.51
N GLN A 48 2.42 4.47 -13.86
CA GLN A 48 3.71 4.71 -14.52
C GLN A 48 4.36 3.43 -15.06
N GLY A 49 3.72 2.26 -14.90
CA GLY A 49 4.30 0.98 -15.31
C GLY A 49 5.53 0.57 -14.49
N LEU A 50 5.73 1.16 -13.32
CA LEU A 50 6.81 0.79 -12.41
C LEU A 50 6.41 -0.51 -11.69
N ASP A 51 7.09 -1.61 -12.03
CA ASP A 51 6.80 -2.91 -11.41
C ASP A 51 7.15 -2.92 -9.92
N PHE A 52 6.21 -3.40 -9.10
CA PHE A 52 6.36 -3.48 -7.65
C PHE A 52 7.33 -4.57 -7.17
N LEU A 53 7.84 -5.40 -8.09
CA LEU A 53 8.72 -6.54 -7.79
C LEU A 53 10.19 -6.13 -7.61
N ASP A 54 10.58 -4.91 -8.00
CA ASP A 54 11.98 -4.48 -7.99
C ASP A 54 12.33 -3.51 -6.83
N SER A 55 11.31 -2.90 -6.23
CA SER A 55 11.51 -2.04 -5.06
C SER A 55 11.31 -2.87 -3.79
N GLY A 56 12.40 -3.45 -3.28
CA GLY A 56 12.44 -4.15 -2.00
C GLY A 56 11.82 -3.30 -0.89
N TRP A 57 10.68 -3.76 -0.36
CA TRP A 57 10.01 -3.24 0.82
C TRP A 57 9.86 -4.35 1.84
#